data_AF-A0A1Y3KY78-F1
#
_entry.id   AF-A0A1Y3KY78-F1
#
_cell.length_a   1.000
_cell.length_b   1.000
_cell.length_c   1.000
_cell.angle_alpha   90.00
_cell.angle_beta   90.00
_cell.angle_gamma   90.00
#
_symmetry.space_group_name_H-M   'P 1'
#
loop_
_entity.id
_entity.type
_entity.pdbx_description
1 polymer ?
#
loop_
_entity_poly.entity_id
_entity_poly.type
_entity_poly.pdbx_seq_one_letter_code
_entity_poly.pdbx_strand_id
1 'polypeptide(L)' 'MTDPIVQLDAELEWLGEIADELERQVAPCPVTRLLLIAWLTEWVPTPQARTAMKQELPHLPQALKSAYAVWIHAGGAC' A
#
# COMPACT_ATOMS: atom_id res chain seq x y z
N MET A 1 -4.99 -16.61 20.75
CA MET A 1 -5.26 -15.16 20.89
C MET A 1 -4.09 -14.46 20.22
N THR A 2 -4.29 -13.89 19.05
CA THR A 2 -3.21 -13.14 18.37
C THR A 2 -3.04 -11.83 19.11
N ASP A 3 -1.81 -11.51 19.51
CA ASP A 3 -1.52 -10.25 20.17
C ASP A 3 -1.83 -9.10 19.18
N PRO A 4 -2.65 -8.11 19.55
CA PRO A 4 -3.04 -7.02 18.66
C PRO A 4 -1.83 -6.21 18.16
N ILE A 5 -0.74 -6.15 18.93
CA ILE A 5 0.49 -5.47 18.50
C ILE A 5 1.18 -6.29 17.40
N VAL A 6 1.28 -7.60 17.57
CA VAL A 6 1.86 -8.52 16.57
C VAL A 6 1.05 -8.49 15.26
N GLN A 7 -0.27 -8.35 15.36
CA GLN A 7 -1.12 -8.20 14.18
C GLN A 7 -0.85 -6.87 13.46
N LEU A 8 -0.68 -5.78 14.20
CA LEU A 8 -0.39 -4.47 13.63
C LEU A 8 0.99 -4.44 12.94
N ASP A 9 2.01 -5.03 13.55
CA ASP A 9 3.34 -5.13 12.95
C ASP A 9 3.30 -5.88 11.62
N ALA A 10 2.62 -7.03 11.58
CA ALA A 10 2.44 -7.80 10.35
C ALA A 10 1.62 -7.07 9.27
N GLU A 11 0.71 -6.16 9.68
CA GLU A 11 -0.02 -5.30 8.75
C GLU A 11 0.87 -4.19 8.18
N LEU A 12 1.73 -3.59 9.01
CA LEU A 12 2.68 -2.56 8.58
C LEU A 12 3.76 -3.12 7.66
N GLU A 13 4.30 -4.31 7.97
CA GLU A 13 5.25 -5.01 7.09
C GLU A 13 4.64 -5.26 5.72
N TRP A 14 3.41 -5.78 5.68
CA TRP A 14 2.70 -6.05 4.44
C TRP A 14 2.41 -4.77 3.62
N LEU A 15 2.01 -3.68 4.28
CA LEU A 15 1.83 -2.39 3.60
C LEU A 15 3.16 -1.88 3.04
N GLY A 16 4.28 -2.16 3.73
CA GLY A 16 5.62 -1.92 3.24
C GLY A 16 5.93 -2.69 1.95
N GLU A 17 5.62 -3.99 1.89
CA GLU A 17 5.82 -4.80 0.68
C GLU A 17 5.01 -4.26 -0.52
N ILE A 18 3.76 -3.84 -0.30
CA ILE A 18 2.96 -3.20 -1.35
C ILE A 18 3.57 -1.89 -1.81
N ALA A 19 4.05 -1.07 -0.86
CA ALA A 19 4.71 0.20 -1.18
C ALA A 19 5.94 -0.04 -2.06
N ASP A 20 6.81 -1.00 -1.70
CA ASP A 20 7.99 -1.36 -2.48
C ASP A 20 7.60 -1.84 -3.88
N GLU A 21 6.55 -2.64 -3.99
CA GLU A 21 6.09 -3.18 -5.26
C GLU A 21 5.43 -2.11 -6.15
N LEU A 22 4.73 -1.13 -5.55
CA LEU A 22 4.21 0.03 -6.28
C LEU A 22 5.34 0.89 -6.83
N GLU A 23 6.35 1.17 -6.00
CA GLU A 23 7.52 1.94 -6.39
C GLU A 23 8.29 1.25 -7.53
N ARG A 24 8.39 -0.09 -7.46
CA ARG A 24 9.05 -0.93 -8.47
C ARG A 24 8.28 -0.98 -9.79
N GLN A 25 6.94 -1.09 -9.75
CA GLN A 25 6.13 -1.25 -10.96
C GLN A 25 5.73 0.06 -11.64
N VAL A 26 5.59 1.14 -10.88
CA VAL A 26 5.04 2.40 -11.38
C VAL A 26 6.12 3.47 -11.45
N ALA A 27 6.57 3.96 -10.30
CA ALA A 27 7.64 4.94 -10.16
C ALA A 27 8.01 5.11 -8.68
N PRO A 28 9.25 5.53 -8.36
CA PRO A 28 9.65 5.82 -6.98
C PRO A 28 8.75 6.86 -6.32
N CYS A 29 8.43 6.66 -5.03
CA CYS A 29 7.59 7.58 -4.30
C CYS A 29 8.33 8.92 -4.09
N PRO A 30 7.77 10.06 -4.51
CA PRO A 30 8.41 11.37 -4.32
C PRO A 30 8.28 11.88 -2.88
N VAL A 31 7.46 11.23 -2.05
CA VAL A 31 7.19 11.62 -0.66
C VAL A 31 7.69 10.56 0.33
N THR A 32 7.47 10.78 1.61
CA THR A 32 7.91 9.86 2.65
C THR A 32 7.14 8.54 2.58
N ARG A 33 7.83 7.44 2.91
CA ARG A 33 7.22 6.10 3.01
C ARG A 33 6.00 6.08 3.95
N LEU A 34 6.02 6.90 5.01
CA LEU A 34 4.90 7.02 5.95
C LEU A 34 3.62 7.51 5.25
N LEU A 35 3.73 8.49 4.34
CA LEU A 35 2.58 9.00 3.58
C LEU A 35 2.04 7.97 2.59
N LEU A 36 2.93 7.20 1.97
CA LEU A 36 2.54 6.08 1.10
C LEU A 36 1.79 5.00 1.90
N ILE A 37 2.31 4.61 3.06
CA ILE A 37 1.64 3.65 3.95
C ILE A 37 0.27 4.20 4.39
N ALA A 38 0.18 5.47 4.78
CA ALA A 38 -1.09 6.10 5.15
C ALA A 38 -2.09 6.07 3.99
N TRP A 39 -1.68 6.48 2.79
CA TRP A 39 -2.52 6.41 1.59
C TRP A 39 -2.97 4.97 1.27
N LEU A 40 -2.08 3.98 1.42
CA LEU A 40 -2.43 2.58 1.26
C LEU A 40 -3.48 2.12 2.28
N THR A 41 -3.43 2.59 3.53
CA THR A 41 -4.47 2.23 4.51
C THR A 41 -5.86 2.72 4.10
N GLU A 42 -5.97 3.84 3.39
CA GLU A 42 -7.24 4.34 2.83
C GLU A 42 -7.73 3.50 1.64
N TRP A 43 -6.80 2.95 0.86
CA TRP A 43 -7.11 2.05 -0.25
C TRP A 43 -7.59 0.67 0.17
N VAL A 44 -7.21 0.23 1.38
CA VAL A 44 -7.57 -1.09 1.88
C VAL A 44 -8.36 -1.02 3.19
N PRO A 45 -9.60 -0.48 3.14
CA PRO A 45 -10.39 -0.19 4.33
C PRO A 45 -10.92 -1.44 5.03
N THR A 46 -10.94 -2.60 4.35
CA THR A 46 -11.48 -3.84 4.91
C THR A 46 -10.44 -4.97 4.91
N PRO A 47 -10.45 -5.86 5.93
CA PRO A 47 -9.57 -7.03 5.97
C PRO A 47 -9.71 -7.96 4.75
N GLN A 48 -10.88 -7.99 4.13
CA GLN A 48 -11.14 -8.77 2.92
C GLN A 48 -10.42 -8.18 1.71
N ALA A 49 -10.49 -6.86 1.52
CA ALA A 49 -9.72 -6.17 0.49
C ALA A 49 -8.20 -6.37 0.69
N ARG A 50 -7.74 -6.43 1.95
CA ARG A 50 -6.34 -6.73 2.29
C ARG A 50 -5.93 -8.12 1.86
N THR A 51 -6.77 -9.12 2.11
CA THR A 51 -6.48 -10.50 1.72
C THR A 51 -6.45 -10.66 0.20
N ALA A 52 -7.36 -9.99 -0.52
CA ALA A 52 -7.34 -9.97 -1.98
C ALA A 52 -6.04 -9.35 -2.52
N MET A 53 -5.65 -8.18 -2.00
CA MET A 53 -4.41 -7.53 -2.40
C MET A 53 -3.15 -8.34 -2.04
N LYS A 54 -3.16 -9.08 -0.92
CA LYS A 54 -2.08 -10.03 -0.57
C LYS A 54 -1.91 -11.12 -1.62
N GLN A 55 -3.01 -11.67 -2.13
CA GLN A 55 -2.98 -12.74 -3.12
C GLN A 55 -2.52 -12.27 -4.50
N GLU A 56 -2.67 -10.97 -4.76
CA GLU A 56 -2.27 -10.38 -6.04
C GLU A 56 -0.78 -10.01 -6.08
N LEU A 57 -0.04 -10.06 -4.97
CA LEU A 57 1.42 -9.90 -5.01
C LEU A 57 2.09 -11.06 -5.79
N PRO A 58 3.08 -10.77 -6.66
CA PRO A 58 3.72 -9.48 -6.89
C PRO A 58 2.98 -8.60 -7.91
N HIS A 59 1.93 -9.06 -8.57
CA HIS A 59 1.21 -8.33 -9.62
C HIS A 59 0.06 -7.48 -9.06
N LEU A 60 0.39 -6.30 -8.52
CA LEU A 60 -0.59 -5.36 -7.98
C LEU A 60 -1.72 -5.00 -8.97
N PRO A 61 -2.95 -4.77 -8.46
CA PRO A 61 -4.09 -4.39 -9.27
C PRO A 61 -3.82 -3.16 -10.13
N GLN A 62 -4.28 -3.18 -11.38
CA GLN A 62 -4.12 -2.02 -12.27
C GLN A 62 -4.80 -0.76 -11.71
N ALA A 63 -5.94 -0.92 -11.02
CA ALA A 63 -6.63 0.20 -10.36
C ALA A 63 -5.74 0.89 -9.32
N LEU A 64 -5.02 0.11 -8.52
CA LEU A 64 -4.09 0.62 -7.51
C LEU A 64 -2.91 1.34 -8.16
N LYS A 65 -2.32 0.75 -9.21
CA LYS A 65 -1.21 1.37 -9.94
C LYS A 65 -1.59 2.70 -10.58
N SER A 66 -2.76 2.74 -11.22
CA SER A 66 -3.29 3.98 -11.82
C SER A 66 -3.55 5.05 -10.76
N ALA A 67 -4.13 4.67 -9.61
CA ALA A 67 -4.37 5.61 -8.53
C ALA A 67 -3.07 6.13 -7.89
N TYR A 68 -2.09 5.24 -7.70
CA TYR A 68 -0.78 5.61 -7.19
C TYR A 68 -0.09 6.60 -8.14
N ALA A 69 -0.11 6.34 -9.45
CA ALA A 69 0.43 7.25 -10.46
C ALA A 69 -0.22 8.64 -10.37
N VAL A 70 -1.55 8.72 -10.26
CA VAL A 70 -2.27 10.00 -10.09
C VAL A 70 -1.85 10.69 -8.78
N TRP A 71 -1.76 9.94 -7.68
CA TRP A 71 -1.44 10.46 -6.36
C TRP A 71 -0.01 11.02 -6.28
N ILE A 72 1.00 10.33 -6.84
CA ILE A 72 2.39 10.83 -6.88
C ILE A 72 2.53 12.04 -7.81
N HIS A 73 1.78 12.08 -8.92
CA HIS A 73 1.78 13.24 -9.81
C HIS A 73 1.08 14.46 -9.20
N ALA A 74 0.12 14.25 -8.31
CA ALA A 74 -0.55 15.30 -7.55
C ALA A 74 0.29 15.84 -6.38
N GLY A 75 1.49 15.31 -6.14
CA GLY A 75 2.39 15.77 -5.09
C GLY A 75 2.27 15.03 -3.75
N GLY A 76 1.54 13.91 -3.69
CA GLY A 76 1.45 13.05 -2.51
C GLY A 76 0.76 13.74 -1.34
N ALA A 77 -0.57 13.86 -1.43
CA ALA A 77 -1.45 14.57 -0.50
C ALA A 77 -1.05 16.04 -0.26
N CYS A 78 -1.74 16.95 -0.93
CA CYS A 78 -1.71 18.38 -0.58
C CYS A 78 -2.12 18.59 0.89
#